data_AF-A0A0D0C4F4-F1
#
_entry.id   AF-A0A0D0C4F4-F1
#
_cell.length_a   1.000
_cell.length_b   1.000
_cell.length_c   1.000
_cell.angle_alpha   90.00
_cell.angle_beta   90.00
_cell.angle_gamma   90.00
#
_symmetry.space_group_name_H-M   'P 1'
#
loop_
_entity.id
_entity.type
_entity.pdbx_description
1 polymer ?
#
loop_
_entity_poly.entity_id
_entity_poly.type
_entity_poly.pdbx_seq_one_letter_code
_entity_poly.pdbx_strand_id
1 'polypeptide(L)'
;MSRVRFDQYGDIEAFGVSPDWQRQLSKFDLERDWLREWKPSVMRKLTTFSCMVIMALDIDTIRIDKALQVTSNALVKWLAATRECAKRLGKNFYIVGEITGGDTYGSLYLSRRRTPETRPFSFSVAANLTFFTSPYFLRGTGLNALDGCSFHYSIYRALTSFLGMDGNLPVAYDTSMDFITAWNEMFINNDFLNAETGALDPRHMFGTSGFDVFRWPSLSNGTLRSALGTFVTSMLMPGLVMRRAQFYTYDSTASNYLFGALIGCKDDWNVLDHFDPTPPTRRLLTQFNFLRSTYSALQDGFNVTELGNWTYFIERPGSGGVTAQMNLWSIPRSPILDVQTLNGTHNDTVWLLMTNENAMRTWEFNCTGPERISSPYQARTVVRNLLWSYENYTLQEPLSPNLGCMKSIGMDDYGFKVLVPDSDWMEMPPAVTRFWPGHDARILVDESERDVGSVNVSLEFRHGSSSPSIQNVVCGPLTDSGTGSVPGAAQTVWVWNAKIEDFPDGVLSLTE
;
A
#
# COMPACT_ATOMS: atom_id res chain seq x y z
N MET A 1 -8.59 40.64 -22.94
CA MET A 1 -8.82 39.31 -23.53
C MET A 1 -7.71 39.00 -24.54
N SER A 2 -6.56 38.51 -24.09
CA SER A 2 -5.52 37.98 -24.99
C SER A 2 -5.86 36.53 -25.29
N ARG A 3 -6.42 36.27 -26.48
CA ARG A 3 -6.62 34.91 -27.01
C ARG A 3 -5.30 34.13 -26.91
N VAL A 4 -5.35 33.02 -26.17
CA VAL A 4 -4.28 32.02 -26.10
C VAL A 4 -4.05 31.50 -27.51
N ARG A 5 -2.92 31.86 -28.12
CA ARG A 5 -2.61 31.59 -29.54
C ARG A 5 -1.99 30.19 -29.76
N PHE A 6 -2.22 29.25 -28.86
CA PHE A 6 -1.79 27.84 -28.94
C PHE A 6 -2.78 27.00 -28.13
N ASP A 7 -3.91 26.68 -28.75
CA ASP A 7 -4.76 25.55 -28.40
C ASP A 7 -4.41 24.43 -29.39
N GLN A 8 -3.28 23.75 -29.17
CA GLN A 8 -2.74 22.88 -30.22
C GLN A 8 -3.52 21.56 -30.36
N TYR A 9 -4.37 21.18 -29.39
CA TYR A 9 -5.18 19.96 -29.43
C TYR A 9 -6.50 19.99 -28.62
N GLY A 10 -6.97 21.15 -28.17
CA GLY A 10 -8.16 21.30 -27.33
C GLY A 10 -7.88 21.17 -25.83
N ASP A 11 -8.92 21.38 -25.05
CA ASP A 11 -9.00 20.93 -23.66
C ASP A 11 -9.38 19.44 -23.62
N ILE A 12 -8.77 18.68 -22.71
CA ILE A 12 -9.17 17.29 -22.44
C ILE A 12 -9.68 17.15 -21.01
N GLU A 13 -10.68 16.29 -20.82
CA GLU A 13 -11.20 15.92 -19.50
C GLU A 13 -10.13 15.14 -18.71
N ALA A 14 -10.16 15.28 -17.37
CA ALA A 14 -9.26 14.52 -16.50
C ALA A 14 -9.47 12.99 -16.61
N PHE A 15 -10.73 12.58 -16.83
CA PHE A 15 -11.15 11.18 -16.90
C PHE A 15 -11.70 10.88 -18.30
N GLY A 16 -11.10 9.92 -19.01
CA GLY A 16 -11.44 9.57 -20.38
C GLY A 16 -10.37 8.67 -21.00
N VAL A 17 -10.53 8.25 -22.26
CA VAL A 17 -9.50 7.52 -23.02
C VAL A 17 -8.97 8.43 -24.12
N SER A 18 -7.68 8.75 -24.06
CA SER A 18 -7.02 9.63 -25.03
C SER A 18 -5.59 9.15 -25.23
N PRO A 19 -5.03 9.18 -26.45
CA PRO A 19 -3.65 8.82 -26.70
C PRO A 19 -2.68 9.61 -25.81
N ASP A 20 -1.59 8.97 -25.38
CA ASP A 20 -0.62 9.58 -24.46
C ASP A 20 -0.03 10.89 -24.98
N TRP A 21 0.26 10.95 -26.29
CA TRP A 21 0.77 12.18 -26.93
C TRP A 21 -0.26 13.32 -26.87
N GLN A 22 -1.55 13.02 -26.99
CA GLN A 22 -2.61 14.02 -26.91
C GLN A 22 -2.72 14.53 -25.47
N ARG A 23 -2.63 13.63 -24.49
CA ARG A 23 -2.62 13.99 -23.06
C ARG A 23 -1.45 14.87 -22.67
N GLN A 24 -0.29 14.68 -23.29
CA GLN A 24 0.90 15.47 -23.00
C GLN A 24 0.83 16.88 -23.60
N LEU A 25 0.09 17.08 -24.70
CA LEU A 25 0.11 18.30 -25.49
C LEU A 25 -1.17 19.16 -25.37
N SER A 26 -2.19 18.66 -24.69
CA SER A 26 -3.47 19.35 -24.46
C SER A 26 -3.52 19.99 -23.08
N LYS A 27 -4.46 20.91 -22.88
CA LYS A 27 -4.72 21.46 -21.55
C LYS A 27 -5.56 20.46 -20.74
N PHE A 28 -5.00 20.02 -19.62
CA PHE A 28 -5.61 19.01 -18.76
C PHE A 28 -6.69 19.62 -17.85
N ASP A 29 -7.86 19.00 -17.81
CA ASP A 29 -8.93 19.24 -16.84
C ASP A 29 -9.55 20.64 -16.90
N LEU A 30 -9.57 21.27 -18.08
CA LEU A 30 -10.31 22.51 -18.42
C LEU A 30 -9.94 23.79 -17.63
N GLU A 31 -9.26 23.70 -16.50
CA GLU A 31 -9.21 24.78 -15.50
C GLU A 31 -7.87 25.53 -15.40
N ARG A 32 -6.74 24.97 -15.89
CA ARG A 32 -5.40 25.50 -15.53
C ARG A 32 -4.56 26.02 -16.68
N ASP A 33 -3.91 27.16 -16.47
CA ASP A 33 -2.89 27.70 -17.37
C ASP A 33 -1.61 26.83 -17.33
N TRP A 34 -1.18 26.32 -18.48
CA TRP A 34 0.04 25.54 -18.57
C TRP A 34 1.29 26.43 -18.56
N LEU A 35 2.09 26.32 -17.50
CA LEU A 35 3.41 26.94 -17.42
C LEU A 35 4.30 26.40 -18.53
N ARG A 36 4.78 27.27 -19.42
CA ARG A 36 5.58 26.90 -20.60
C ARG A 36 7.03 26.60 -20.22
N GLU A 37 7.28 25.44 -19.64
CA GLU A 37 8.57 25.05 -19.09
C GLU A 37 9.67 24.91 -20.14
N TRP A 38 9.31 24.77 -21.43
CA TRP A 38 10.24 24.82 -22.56
C TRP A 38 10.84 26.22 -22.80
N LYS A 39 10.26 27.29 -22.24
CA LYS A 39 10.86 28.63 -22.31
C LYS A 39 12.03 28.74 -21.31
N PRO A 40 13.25 29.09 -21.76
CA PRO A 40 14.42 29.17 -20.87
C PRO A 40 14.24 30.10 -19.66
N SER A 41 13.49 31.20 -19.81
CA SER A 41 13.20 32.13 -18.72
C SER A 41 12.27 31.55 -17.65
N VAL A 42 11.36 30.66 -18.03
CA VAL A 42 10.46 29.94 -17.11
C VAL A 42 11.25 28.86 -16.37
N MET A 43 12.00 28.02 -17.10
CA MET A 43 12.80 26.95 -16.52
C MET A 43 13.83 27.47 -15.48
N ARG A 44 14.45 28.62 -15.74
CA ARG A 44 15.37 29.25 -14.78
C ARG A 44 14.67 29.60 -13.46
N LYS A 45 13.44 30.09 -13.51
CA LYS A 45 12.64 30.38 -12.31
C LYS A 45 12.25 29.10 -11.58
N LEU A 46 11.79 28.08 -12.30
CA LEU A 46 11.38 26.80 -11.71
C LEU A 46 12.51 26.09 -10.96
N THR A 47 13.71 26.08 -11.52
CA THR A 47 14.91 25.49 -10.90
C THR A 47 15.45 26.31 -9.73
N THR A 48 15.34 27.64 -9.78
CA THR A 48 15.68 28.50 -8.63
C THR A 48 14.70 28.29 -7.49
N PHE A 49 13.40 28.23 -7.81
CA PHE A 49 12.34 28.06 -6.83
C PHE A 49 12.45 26.74 -6.07
N SER A 50 12.75 25.62 -6.76
CA SER A 50 12.91 24.34 -6.06
C SER A 50 14.04 24.37 -5.03
N CYS A 51 15.16 25.00 -5.36
CA CYS A 51 16.28 25.16 -4.43
C CYS A 51 15.91 26.08 -3.25
N MET A 52 15.19 27.18 -3.51
CA MET A 52 14.68 28.05 -2.43
C MET A 52 13.76 27.30 -1.46
N VAL A 53 12.89 26.43 -1.97
CA VAL A 53 12.00 25.61 -1.13
C VAL A 53 12.79 24.65 -0.25
N ILE A 54 13.79 23.96 -0.80
CA ILE A 54 14.66 23.07 -0.02
C ILE A 54 15.38 23.85 1.08
N MET A 55 15.94 25.02 0.77
CA MET A 55 16.66 25.83 1.74
C MET A 55 15.75 26.44 2.82
N ALA A 56 14.53 26.81 2.46
CA ALA A 56 13.61 27.50 3.38
C ALA A 56 12.86 26.54 4.29
N LEU A 57 12.50 25.36 3.80
CA LEU A 57 11.66 24.40 4.53
C LEU A 57 12.40 23.15 4.99
N ASP A 58 13.67 22.99 4.60
CA ASP A 58 14.52 21.85 4.93
C ASP A 58 13.91 20.48 4.55
N ILE A 59 13.09 20.45 3.50
CA ILE A 59 12.45 19.22 3.02
C ILE A 59 13.48 18.19 2.56
N ASP A 60 13.11 16.91 2.60
CA ASP A 60 13.96 15.78 2.15
C ASP A 60 13.47 15.13 0.85
N THR A 61 12.23 15.45 0.45
CA THR A 61 11.59 14.83 -0.72
C THR A 61 10.59 15.77 -1.37
N ILE A 62 10.31 15.54 -2.65
CA ILE A 62 9.23 16.21 -3.38
C ILE A 62 8.37 15.15 -4.08
N ARG A 63 7.04 15.28 -3.93
CA ARG A 63 6.05 14.63 -4.81
C ARG A 63 5.58 15.61 -5.87
N ILE A 64 5.76 15.24 -7.14
CA ILE A 64 5.36 16.05 -8.29
C ILE A 64 3.93 15.72 -8.70
N ASP A 65 3.06 16.72 -8.62
CA ASP A 65 1.69 16.68 -9.12
C ASP A 65 1.66 16.57 -10.64
N LYS A 66 0.75 15.72 -11.16
CA LYS A 66 0.50 15.56 -12.59
C LYS A 66 1.79 15.41 -13.41
N ALA A 67 2.71 14.55 -12.99
CA ALA A 67 4.06 14.50 -13.55
C ALA A 67 4.10 14.23 -15.06
N LEU A 68 3.11 13.49 -15.58
CA LEU A 68 2.95 13.20 -17.01
C LEU A 68 2.51 14.41 -17.88
N GLN A 69 2.13 15.52 -17.25
CA GLN A 69 1.77 16.79 -17.90
C GLN A 69 2.96 17.73 -18.09
N VAL A 70 4.12 17.39 -17.51
CA VAL A 70 5.37 18.12 -17.74
C VAL A 70 6.10 17.44 -18.89
N THR A 71 6.65 18.19 -19.84
CA THR A 71 7.47 17.56 -20.89
C THR A 71 8.66 16.82 -20.28
N SER A 72 8.89 15.58 -20.72
CA SER A 72 9.89 14.68 -20.14
C SER A 72 11.29 15.30 -20.02
N ASN A 73 11.73 16.06 -21.03
CA ASN A 73 13.03 16.73 -21.01
C ASN A 73 13.11 17.87 -19.97
N ALA A 74 12.04 18.64 -19.83
CA ALA A 74 11.97 19.72 -18.87
C ALA A 74 11.93 19.19 -17.43
N LEU A 75 11.19 18.09 -17.20
CA LEU A 75 11.16 17.41 -15.91
C LEU A 75 12.55 16.94 -15.48
N VAL A 76 13.28 16.25 -16.37
CA VAL A 76 14.66 15.80 -16.11
C VAL A 76 15.58 16.97 -15.78
N LYS A 77 15.50 18.07 -16.55
CA LYS A 77 16.32 19.26 -16.30
C LYS A 77 16.03 19.89 -14.94
N TRP A 78 14.75 19.96 -14.57
CA TRP A 78 14.34 20.47 -13.26
C TRP A 78 14.82 19.56 -12.14
N LEU A 79 14.64 18.25 -12.26
CA LEU A 79 15.06 17.24 -11.29
C LEU A 79 16.57 17.24 -11.07
N ALA A 80 17.36 17.30 -12.14
CA ALA A 80 18.82 17.38 -12.05
C ALA A 80 19.27 18.62 -11.27
N ALA A 81 18.69 19.80 -11.55
CA ALA A 81 19.00 21.03 -10.82
C ALA A 81 18.55 20.97 -9.35
N THR A 82 17.40 20.36 -9.07
CA THR A 82 16.88 20.18 -7.71
C THR A 82 17.77 19.24 -6.89
N ARG A 83 18.16 18.08 -7.44
CA ARG A 83 19.10 17.15 -6.77
C ARG A 83 20.47 17.77 -6.56
N GLU A 84 20.98 18.51 -7.54
CA GLU A 84 22.25 19.23 -7.42
C GLU A 84 22.21 20.28 -6.29
N CYS A 85 21.08 20.98 -6.12
CA CYS A 85 20.88 21.86 -4.96
C CYS A 85 20.87 21.08 -3.64
N ALA A 86 20.07 20.02 -3.55
CA ALA A 86 19.98 19.19 -2.35
C ALA A 86 21.35 18.60 -1.95
N LYS A 87 22.14 18.16 -2.94
CA LYS A 87 23.49 17.63 -2.75
C LYS A 87 24.45 18.67 -2.15
N ARG A 88 24.39 19.93 -2.60
CA ARG A 88 25.16 21.03 -1.98
C ARG A 88 24.78 21.28 -0.52
N LEU A 89 23.57 20.90 -0.12
CA LEU A 89 23.08 20.97 1.26
C LEU A 89 23.31 19.66 2.04
N GLY A 90 24.02 18.68 1.46
CA GLY A 90 24.32 17.41 2.11
C GLY A 90 23.14 16.43 2.17
N LYS A 91 22.09 16.63 1.37
CA LYS A 91 20.89 15.77 1.35
C LYS A 91 20.96 14.72 0.25
N ASN A 92 20.53 13.49 0.56
CA ASN A 92 20.13 12.48 -0.42
C ASN A 92 18.64 12.66 -0.72
N PHE A 93 18.30 13.12 -1.92
CA PHE A 93 16.99 13.72 -2.18
C PHE A 93 16.11 12.85 -3.06
N TYR A 94 15.00 12.38 -2.51
CA TYR A 94 14.06 11.48 -3.17
C TYR A 94 12.95 12.26 -3.88
N ILE A 95 12.72 12.02 -5.18
CA ILE A 95 11.70 12.75 -5.94
C ILE A 95 10.78 11.78 -6.68
N VAL A 96 9.51 11.80 -6.33
CA VAL A 96 8.46 10.97 -6.95
C VAL A 96 7.48 11.80 -7.75
N GLY A 97 6.76 11.15 -8.66
CA GLY A 97 5.73 11.80 -9.46
C GLY A 97 4.44 11.01 -9.52
N GLU A 98 3.37 11.74 -9.72
CA GLU A 98 2.07 11.18 -10.06
C GLU A 98 2.05 10.69 -11.51
N ILE A 99 2.00 9.38 -11.70
CA ILE A 99 1.98 8.71 -13.00
C ILE A 99 0.62 8.03 -13.14
N THR A 100 -0.34 8.72 -13.74
CA THR A 100 -1.72 8.22 -13.92
C THR A 100 -1.91 7.32 -15.15
N GLY A 101 -1.00 7.42 -16.12
CA GLY A 101 -0.99 6.61 -17.36
C GLY A 101 -0.63 5.13 -17.13
N GLY A 102 -0.55 4.38 -18.23
CA GLY A 102 -0.07 3.00 -18.22
C GLY A 102 1.45 2.90 -18.06
N ASP A 103 1.93 1.74 -17.61
CA ASP A 103 3.36 1.49 -17.34
C ASP A 103 4.29 1.79 -18.52
N THR A 104 3.89 1.48 -19.76
CA THR A 104 4.74 1.80 -20.92
C THR A 104 5.02 3.29 -21.06
N TYR A 105 4.03 4.16 -20.86
CA TYR A 105 4.23 5.61 -20.87
C TYR A 105 4.91 6.10 -19.58
N GLY A 106 4.54 5.52 -18.43
CA GLY A 106 5.12 5.82 -17.12
C GLY A 106 6.62 5.54 -17.04
N SER A 107 7.08 4.41 -17.60
CA SER A 107 8.49 4.01 -17.69
C SER A 107 9.35 5.07 -18.40
N LEU A 108 8.74 5.95 -19.21
CA LEU A 108 9.46 7.04 -19.84
C LEU A 108 9.88 8.13 -18.85
N TYR A 109 9.12 8.29 -17.77
CA TYR A 109 9.30 9.31 -16.74
C TYR A 109 10.06 8.79 -15.52
N LEU A 110 10.34 7.49 -15.47
CA LEU A 110 11.10 6.84 -14.41
C LEU A 110 12.59 6.81 -14.77
N SER A 111 13.41 7.25 -13.81
CA SER A 111 14.88 7.25 -13.84
C SER A 111 15.46 7.54 -15.24
N ARG A 112 16.23 6.64 -15.84
CA ARG A 112 16.91 6.91 -17.14
C ARG A 112 16.13 6.53 -18.37
N ARG A 113 14.82 6.27 -18.22
CA ARG A 113 13.89 5.92 -19.30
C ARG A 113 14.22 4.57 -19.96
N ARG A 114 13.19 3.73 -20.09
CA ARG A 114 13.20 2.57 -21.00
C ARG A 114 12.03 2.67 -21.96
N THR A 115 12.24 2.19 -23.18
CA THR A 115 11.19 1.95 -24.19
C THR A 115 11.06 0.45 -24.38
N PRO A 116 9.98 -0.05 -25.01
CA PRO A 116 9.84 -1.47 -25.30
C PRO A 116 11.07 -2.11 -25.96
N GLU A 117 11.78 -1.37 -26.81
CA GLU A 117 12.97 -1.84 -27.55
C GLU A 117 14.26 -1.85 -26.69
N THR A 118 14.27 -1.15 -25.56
CA THR A 118 15.44 -1.00 -24.66
C THR A 118 15.24 -1.71 -23.32
N ARG A 119 14.25 -2.61 -23.23
CA ARG A 119 14.02 -3.43 -22.04
C ARG A 119 15.00 -4.60 -21.96
N PRO A 120 15.46 -4.97 -20.75
CA PRO A 120 16.08 -6.27 -20.50
C PRO A 120 15.16 -7.42 -20.93
N PHE A 121 15.74 -8.53 -21.37
CA PHE A 121 14.95 -9.68 -21.84
C PHE A 121 14.44 -10.58 -20.71
N SER A 122 14.93 -10.40 -19.47
CA SER A 122 14.49 -11.18 -18.32
C SER A 122 14.67 -10.42 -17.00
N PHE A 123 13.94 -10.88 -15.97
CA PHE A 123 14.04 -10.39 -14.60
C PHE A 123 15.48 -10.47 -14.05
N SER A 124 16.16 -11.60 -14.24
CA SER A 124 17.53 -11.81 -13.75
C SER A 124 18.55 -10.86 -14.38
N VAL A 125 18.34 -10.47 -15.64
CA VAL A 125 19.19 -9.48 -16.33
C VAL A 125 18.92 -8.09 -15.77
N ALA A 126 17.64 -7.73 -15.61
CA ALA A 126 17.25 -6.46 -15.01
C ALA A 126 17.80 -6.29 -13.58
N ALA A 127 17.86 -7.38 -12.81
CA ALA A 127 18.33 -7.40 -11.42
C ALA A 127 19.84 -7.13 -11.30
N ASN A 128 20.61 -7.52 -12.32
CA ASN A 128 22.07 -7.40 -12.35
C ASN A 128 22.57 -6.17 -13.12
N LEU A 129 21.67 -5.25 -13.50
CA LEU A 129 22.08 -4.04 -14.20
C LEU A 129 22.91 -3.12 -13.29
N THR A 130 23.90 -2.47 -13.89
CA THR A 130 24.70 -1.44 -13.25
C THR A 130 24.45 -0.09 -13.95
N PHE A 131 24.95 0.99 -13.35
CA PHE A 131 24.89 2.31 -13.97
C PHE A 131 25.45 2.37 -15.39
N PHE A 132 26.46 1.56 -15.70
CA PHE A 132 27.18 1.64 -16.98
C PHE A 132 26.65 0.66 -18.03
N THR A 133 25.62 -0.13 -17.71
CA THR A 133 25.11 -1.17 -18.61
C THR A 133 24.26 -0.58 -19.75
N SER A 134 24.90 -0.29 -20.88
CA SER A 134 24.23 -0.02 -22.17
C SER A 134 23.74 -1.32 -22.81
N PRO A 135 22.65 -1.37 -23.62
CA PRO A 135 21.84 -0.26 -24.16
C PRO A 135 20.51 0.00 -23.42
N TYR A 136 20.38 -0.44 -22.16
CA TYR A 136 19.09 -0.41 -21.43
C TYR A 136 18.66 0.95 -20.88
N PHE A 137 19.39 2.03 -21.17
CA PHE A 137 19.12 3.36 -20.66
C PHE A 137 19.21 4.39 -21.79
N LEU A 138 18.15 5.19 -21.96
CA LEU A 138 18.11 6.24 -22.98
C LEU A 138 18.71 7.57 -22.50
N ARG A 139 18.83 7.77 -21.19
CA ARG A 139 19.47 8.94 -20.59
C ARG A 139 20.83 8.60 -20.00
N GLY A 140 21.75 9.54 -20.07
CA GLY A 140 23.04 9.45 -19.40
C GLY A 140 22.91 9.50 -17.87
N THR A 141 23.98 9.13 -17.18
CA THR A 141 24.08 9.25 -15.71
C THR A 141 23.89 10.72 -15.28
N GLY A 142 23.26 10.94 -14.13
CA GLY A 142 22.91 12.27 -13.63
C GLY A 142 21.68 12.91 -14.27
N LEU A 143 21.11 12.31 -15.33
CA LEU A 143 19.87 12.74 -15.97
C LEU A 143 18.69 11.82 -15.63
N ASN A 144 18.64 11.37 -14.37
CA ASN A 144 17.56 10.55 -13.85
C ASN A 144 16.28 11.41 -13.69
N ALA A 145 15.16 10.92 -14.21
CA ALA A 145 13.85 11.52 -13.98
C ALA A 145 13.32 11.14 -12.58
N LEU A 146 12.07 10.71 -12.47
CA LEU A 146 11.45 10.36 -11.19
C LEU A 146 12.09 9.10 -10.60
N ASP A 147 12.26 9.08 -9.28
CA ASP A 147 12.75 7.92 -8.54
C ASP A 147 11.68 6.82 -8.38
N GLY A 148 10.41 7.17 -8.55
CA GLY A 148 9.30 6.23 -8.49
C GLY A 148 7.93 6.90 -8.66
N CYS A 149 6.89 6.06 -8.74
CA CYS A 149 5.50 6.48 -8.69
C CYS A 149 5.13 6.89 -7.26
N SER A 150 4.53 8.08 -7.07
CA SER A 150 4.04 8.52 -5.75
C SER A 150 2.77 7.79 -5.31
N PHE A 151 2.05 7.20 -6.25
CA PHE A 151 0.93 6.27 -6.07
C PHE A 151 0.86 5.43 -7.34
N HIS A 152 0.98 4.11 -7.22
CA HIS A 152 1.11 3.25 -8.40
C HIS A 152 -0.25 2.91 -9.01
N TYR A 153 -0.72 3.75 -9.95
CA TYR A 153 -2.06 3.62 -10.53
C TYR A 153 -2.29 2.29 -11.27
N SER A 154 -1.28 1.68 -11.89
CA SER A 154 -1.44 0.36 -12.54
C SER A 154 -1.81 -0.74 -11.55
N ILE A 155 -1.13 -0.77 -10.41
CA ILE A 155 -1.41 -1.73 -9.34
C ILE A 155 -2.73 -1.37 -8.66
N TYR A 156 -3.06 -0.08 -8.52
CA TYR A 156 -4.37 0.33 -8.04
C TYR A 156 -5.52 -0.14 -8.95
N ARG A 157 -5.37 -0.05 -10.28
CA ARG A 157 -6.36 -0.59 -11.23
C ARG A 157 -6.50 -2.11 -11.10
N ALA A 158 -5.39 -2.84 -11.00
CA ALA A 158 -5.39 -4.27 -10.71
C ALA A 158 -6.11 -4.59 -9.40
N LEU A 159 -5.81 -3.85 -8.32
CA LEU A 159 -6.47 -3.95 -7.02
C LEU A 159 -7.98 -3.72 -7.12
N THR A 160 -8.43 -2.73 -7.89
CA THR A 160 -9.86 -2.46 -8.01
C THR A 160 -10.63 -3.64 -8.61
N SER A 161 -10.08 -4.29 -9.63
CA SER A 161 -10.66 -5.51 -10.21
C SER A 161 -10.57 -6.70 -9.26
N PHE A 162 -9.40 -6.91 -8.65
CA PHE A 162 -9.12 -7.99 -7.69
C PHE A 162 -10.04 -7.94 -6.45
N LEU A 163 -10.35 -6.74 -5.96
CA LEU A 163 -11.25 -6.49 -4.83
C LEU A 163 -12.73 -6.42 -5.24
N GLY A 164 -13.03 -6.70 -6.50
CA GLY A 164 -14.39 -6.90 -6.98
C GLY A 164 -15.17 -5.62 -7.28
N MET A 165 -14.50 -4.63 -7.89
CA MET A 165 -15.20 -3.55 -8.59
C MET A 165 -15.62 -3.98 -10.00
N ASP A 166 -16.78 -3.50 -10.39
CA ASP A 166 -17.32 -3.63 -11.74
C ASP A 166 -16.78 -2.53 -12.66
N GLY A 167 -16.86 -2.73 -13.98
CA GLY A 167 -16.42 -1.77 -14.98
C GLY A 167 -15.12 -2.10 -15.70
N ASN A 168 -14.83 -1.35 -16.75
CA ASN A 168 -13.58 -1.44 -17.52
C ASN A 168 -12.51 -0.56 -16.87
N LEU A 169 -11.73 -1.18 -15.99
CA LEU A 169 -10.74 -0.53 -15.12
C LEU A 169 -9.32 -0.43 -15.71
N PRO A 170 -8.85 -1.35 -16.58
CA PRO A 170 -7.54 -1.23 -17.20
C PRO A 170 -7.41 -0.02 -18.13
N VAL A 171 -6.16 0.40 -18.36
CA VAL A 171 -5.80 1.39 -19.37
C VAL A 171 -4.86 0.76 -20.40
N ALA A 172 -4.70 1.38 -21.57
CA ALA A 172 -3.85 0.85 -22.62
C ALA A 172 -2.36 0.81 -22.19
N TYR A 173 -1.65 -0.24 -22.67
CA TYR A 173 -0.20 -0.43 -22.48
C TYR A 173 0.25 -0.45 -21.00
N ASP A 174 -0.62 -0.94 -20.12
CA ASP A 174 -0.38 -1.05 -18.69
C ASP A 174 0.22 -2.41 -18.28
N THR A 175 0.50 -2.59 -16.98
CA THR A 175 0.91 -3.88 -16.42
C THR A 175 -0.23 -4.90 -16.43
N SER A 176 0.12 -6.17 -16.32
CA SER A 176 -0.79 -7.28 -16.04
C SER A 176 -1.60 -7.06 -14.76
N MET A 177 -2.77 -7.71 -14.69
CA MET A 177 -3.67 -7.66 -13.52
C MET A 177 -3.25 -8.61 -12.41
N ASP A 178 -2.45 -9.63 -12.73
CA ASP A 178 -1.81 -10.49 -11.73
C ASP A 178 -0.61 -9.76 -11.10
N PHE A 179 -0.58 -9.65 -9.77
CA PHE A 179 0.39 -8.83 -9.05
C PHE A 179 1.83 -9.34 -9.18
N ILE A 180 2.02 -10.65 -9.26
CA ILE A 180 3.34 -11.27 -9.39
C ILE A 180 3.90 -10.98 -10.79
N THR A 181 3.09 -11.19 -11.81
CA THR A 181 3.41 -10.87 -13.20
C THR A 181 3.66 -9.38 -13.37
N ALA A 182 2.79 -8.53 -12.81
CA ALA A 182 2.95 -7.08 -12.85
C ALA A 182 4.25 -6.62 -12.19
N TRP A 183 4.65 -7.22 -11.06
CA TRP A 183 5.95 -6.94 -10.44
C TRP A 183 7.11 -7.27 -11.38
N ASN A 184 7.10 -8.46 -11.99
CA ASN A 184 8.13 -8.88 -12.94
C ASN A 184 8.20 -7.96 -14.17
N GLU A 185 7.05 -7.55 -14.69
CA GLU A 185 6.95 -6.58 -15.79
C GLU A 185 7.53 -5.22 -15.38
N MET A 186 7.12 -4.66 -14.25
CA MET A 186 7.66 -3.38 -13.74
C MET A 186 9.17 -3.46 -13.54
N PHE A 187 9.69 -4.58 -13.04
CA PHE A 187 11.12 -4.77 -12.82
C PHE A 187 11.94 -4.76 -14.11
N ILE A 188 11.34 -5.23 -15.21
CA ILE A 188 11.93 -5.16 -16.56
C ILE A 188 11.70 -3.77 -17.19
N ASN A 189 10.51 -3.23 -17.07
CA ASN A 189 10.08 -2.01 -17.76
C ASN A 189 10.67 -0.75 -17.12
N ASN A 190 10.86 -0.74 -15.79
CA ASN A 190 11.27 0.43 -15.03
C ASN A 190 12.74 0.35 -14.59
N ASP A 191 13.43 1.48 -14.65
CA ASP A 191 14.82 1.58 -14.15
C ASP A 191 14.81 1.82 -12.64
N PHE A 192 14.99 0.74 -11.89
CA PHE A 192 15.04 0.73 -10.42
C PHE A 192 16.43 0.99 -9.83
N LEU A 193 17.41 1.44 -10.61
CA LEU A 193 18.69 1.85 -10.01
C LEU A 193 18.55 3.21 -9.32
N ASN A 194 19.04 3.30 -8.10
CA ASN A 194 19.09 4.54 -7.34
C ASN A 194 19.91 5.59 -8.09
N ALA A 195 19.37 6.80 -8.23
CA ALA A 195 19.98 7.88 -9.00
C ALA A 195 21.37 8.33 -8.48
N GLU A 196 21.61 8.19 -7.17
CA GLU A 196 22.85 8.63 -6.50
C GLU A 196 23.81 7.45 -6.26
N THR A 197 23.31 6.30 -5.81
CA THR A 197 24.16 5.17 -5.40
C THR A 197 24.33 4.10 -6.48
N GLY A 198 23.36 3.96 -7.39
CA GLY A 198 23.35 2.91 -8.42
C GLY A 198 22.95 1.54 -7.92
N ALA A 199 22.65 1.42 -6.63
CA ALA A 199 22.11 0.20 -6.07
C ALA A 199 20.70 -0.06 -6.63
N LEU A 200 20.34 -1.33 -6.76
CA LEU A 200 18.97 -1.74 -7.03
C LEU A 200 18.08 -1.30 -5.86
N ASP A 201 17.14 -0.40 -6.14
CA ASP A 201 16.33 0.30 -5.14
C ASP A 201 14.95 0.66 -5.71
N PRO A 202 14.03 -0.32 -5.77
CA PRO A 202 12.64 -0.10 -6.18
C PRO A 202 11.90 0.80 -5.19
N ARG A 203 11.57 2.01 -5.64
CA ARG A 203 10.96 3.07 -4.80
C ARG A 203 9.57 3.49 -5.28
N HIS A 204 8.81 2.56 -5.84
CA HIS A 204 7.40 2.80 -6.15
C HIS A 204 6.57 2.78 -4.86
N MET A 205 5.60 3.69 -4.76
CA MET A 205 4.66 3.75 -3.65
C MET A 205 3.35 3.05 -4.00
N PHE A 206 2.95 2.08 -3.18
CA PHE A 206 1.70 1.34 -3.32
C PHE A 206 0.74 1.71 -2.20
N GLY A 207 -0.53 1.88 -2.55
CA GLY A 207 -1.57 2.20 -1.58
C GLY A 207 -2.95 1.81 -2.08
N THR A 208 -3.89 1.64 -1.16
CA THR A 208 -5.28 1.30 -1.46
C THR A 208 -6.18 2.51 -1.64
N SER A 209 -5.73 3.69 -1.21
CA SER A 209 -6.49 4.92 -1.36
C SER A 209 -5.57 6.15 -1.43
N GLY A 210 -6.06 7.22 -2.06
CA GLY A 210 -5.35 8.49 -2.31
C GLY A 210 -6.32 9.67 -2.24
N PHE A 211 -5.89 10.89 -2.53
CA PHE A 211 -6.79 12.06 -2.55
C PHE A 211 -7.61 12.19 -3.83
N ASP A 212 -7.28 11.43 -4.88
CA ASP A 212 -8.01 11.41 -6.16
C ASP A 212 -8.79 10.10 -6.39
N VAL A 213 -8.89 9.24 -5.38
CA VAL A 213 -9.57 7.95 -5.50
C VAL A 213 -10.45 7.67 -4.28
N PHE A 214 -11.55 6.97 -4.54
CA PHE A 214 -12.59 6.69 -3.55
C PHE A 214 -12.10 5.91 -2.31
N ARG A 215 -12.93 5.90 -1.27
CA ARG A 215 -12.65 5.20 0.00
C ARG A 215 -13.32 3.84 0.03
N TRP A 216 -12.55 2.77 0.20
CA TRP A 216 -13.07 1.40 0.27
C TRP A 216 -14.16 1.16 1.31
N PRO A 217 -14.08 1.68 2.56
CA PRO A 217 -15.10 1.41 3.58
C PRO A 217 -16.50 1.92 3.24
N SER A 218 -16.68 2.78 2.23
CA SER A 218 -18.01 3.20 1.78
C SER A 218 -18.72 2.16 0.91
N LEU A 219 -18.04 1.06 0.55
CA LEU A 219 -18.61 -0.04 -0.23
C LEU A 219 -19.07 -1.20 0.67
N SER A 220 -19.94 -2.06 0.15
CA SER A 220 -20.29 -3.33 0.79
C SER A 220 -19.05 -4.20 0.98
N ASN A 221 -18.89 -4.77 2.18
CA ASN A 221 -17.67 -5.47 2.63
C ASN A 221 -16.37 -4.65 2.42
N GLY A 222 -16.51 -3.33 2.35
CA GLY A 222 -15.43 -2.40 2.01
C GLY A 222 -14.26 -2.42 2.98
N THR A 223 -14.51 -2.63 4.27
CA THR A 223 -13.48 -2.78 5.29
C THR A 223 -12.59 -4.01 5.04
N LEU A 224 -13.20 -5.15 4.69
CA LEU A 224 -12.50 -6.41 4.42
C LEU A 224 -11.70 -6.33 3.12
N ARG A 225 -12.32 -5.78 2.07
CA ARG A 225 -11.64 -5.47 0.80
C ARG A 225 -10.46 -4.53 1.00
N SER A 226 -10.63 -3.50 1.83
CA SER A 226 -9.56 -2.56 2.17
C SER A 226 -8.41 -3.24 2.92
N ALA A 227 -8.72 -4.16 3.84
CA ALA A 227 -7.71 -4.94 4.57
C ALA A 227 -6.89 -5.82 3.61
N LEU A 228 -7.55 -6.55 2.71
CA LEU A 228 -6.87 -7.36 1.69
C LEU A 228 -6.05 -6.50 0.71
N GLY A 229 -6.58 -5.37 0.26
CA GLY A 229 -5.80 -4.44 -0.57
C GLY A 229 -4.58 -3.89 0.18
N THR A 230 -4.72 -3.65 1.49
CA THR A 230 -3.62 -3.18 2.33
C THR A 230 -2.57 -4.28 2.47
N PHE A 231 -3.00 -5.55 2.63
CA PHE A 231 -2.10 -6.69 2.60
C PHE A 231 -1.30 -6.77 1.29
N VAL A 232 -1.96 -6.64 0.13
CA VAL A 232 -1.27 -6.64 -1.17
C VAL A 232 -0.27 -5.50 -1.25
N THR A 233 -0.68 -4.27 -0.93
CA THR A 233 0.16 -3.08 -1.09
C THR A 233 1.29 -2.95 -0.06
N SER A 234 1.16 -3.60 1.10
CA SER A 234 2.15 -3.50 2.19
C SER A 234 2.96 -4.76 2.44
N MET A 235 2.45 -5.95 2.15
CA MET A 235 3.13 -7.21 2.44
C MET A 235 3.60 -7.93 1.17
N LEU A 236 2.82 -7.86 0.09
CA LEU A 236 3.14 -8.52 -1.17
C LEU A 236 4.04 -7.67 -2.08
N MET A 237 3.61 -6.44 -2.40
CA MET A 237 4.29 -5.59 -3.39
C MET A 237 5.65 -5.06 -2.87
N PRO A 238 6.77 -5.28 -3.59
CA PRO A 238 8.06 -4.72 -3.20
C PRO A 238 8.15 -3.22 -3.50
N GLY A 239 8.41 -2.42 -2.48
CA GLY A 239 8.50 -0.97 -2.56
C GLY A 239 8.00 -0.30 -1.28
N LEU A 240 7.59 0.96 -1.43
CA LEU A 240 7.14 1.81 -0.34
C LEU A 240 5.63 1.69 -0.12
N VAL A 241 5.22 1.71 1.14
CA VAL A 241 3.81 1.68 1.52
C VAL A 241 3.29 3.12 1.67
N MET A 242 2.32 3.51 0.85
CA MET A 242 1.61 4.77 1.00
C MET A 242 0.34 4.55 1.81
N ARG A 243 0.22 5.32 2.89
CA ARG A 243 -1.01 5.39 3.69
C ARG A 243 -1.54 6.81 3.75
N ARG A 244 -2.85 6.95 3.62
CA ARG A 244 -3.61 8.07 4.19
C ARG A 244 -4.29 7.60 5.48
N ALA A 245 -4.36 8.45 6.50
CA ALA A 245 -5.17 8.18 7.69
C ALA A 245 -6.62 7.84 7.27
N GLN A 246 -7.34 7.06 8.08
CA GLN A 246 -8.76 6.80 7.86
C GLN A 246 -9.53 8.11 8.02
N PHE A 247 -9.65 8.86 6.94
CA PHE A 247 -10.54 10.01 6.89
C PHE A 247 -11.94 9.49 6.59
N TYR A 248 -12.89 9.87 7.43
CA TYR A 248 -14.31 9.53 7.33
C TYR A 248 -15.05 10.40 6.31
N THR A 249 -14.37 11.44 5.79
CA THR A 249 -14.89 12.33 4.77
C THR A 249 -14.75 11.74 3.36
N TYR A 250 -15.82 11.83 2.57
CA TYR A 250 -15.85 11.46 1.15
C TYR A 250 -14.89 12.28 0.28
N ASP A 251 -14.76 11.89 -0.99
CA ASP A 251 -13.61 12.10 -1.87
C ASP A 251 -13.31 13.59 -2.19
N SER A 252 -14.24 14.25 -2.90
CA SER A 252 -14.09 15.59 -3.46
C SER A 252 -15.46 16.26 -3.59
N THR A 253 -15.55 17.59 -3.69
CA THR A 253 -16.82 18.28 -4.00
C THR A 253 -17.09 18.38 -5.50
N ALA A 254 -16.15 17.94 -6.35
CA ALA A 254 -16.29 18.02 -7.79
C ALA A 254 -17.32 17.01 -8.32
N SER A 255 -18.18 17.44 -9.24
CA SER A 255 -19.33 16.67 -9.74
C SER A 255 -18.97 15.43 -10.57
N ASN A 256 -17.70 15.29 -10.97
CA ASN A 256 -17.18 14.19 -11.76
C ASN A 256 -16.58 13.05 -10.92
N TYR A 257 -16.61 13.14 -9.58
CA TYR A 257 -16.19 12.06 -8.68
C TYR A 257 -17.40 11.24 -8.22
N LEU A 258 -17.26 9.91 -8.18
CA LEU A 258 -18.37 8.97 -7.94
C LEU A 258 -19.02 9.13 -6.54
N PHE A 259 -18.25 9.60 -5.55
CA PHE A 259 -18.70 9.81 -4.16
C PHE A 259 -18.25 11.16 -3.64
N GLY A 260 -18.99 12.22 -3.99
CA GLY A 260 -18.66 13.57 -3.56
C GLY A 260 -18.98 13.86 -2.09
N ALA A 261 -18.16 14.66 -1.41
CA ALA A 261 -18.33 15.10 -0.02
C ALA A 261 -19.41 16.18 0.16
N LEU A 262 -20.55 16.04 -0.52
CA LEU A 262 -21.56 17.09 -0.64
C LEU A 262 -22.30 17.42 0.66
N ILE A 263 -22.36 16.47 1.62
CA ILE A 263 -23.08 16.63 2.90
C ILE A 263 -22.21 16.39 4.14
N GLY A 264 -20.90 16.16 3.97
CA GLY A 264 -20.01 15.82 5.10
C GLY A 264 -19.93 16.92 6.17
N CYS A 265 -20.13 18.18 5.80
CA CYS A 265 -20.16 19.32 6.72
C CYS A 265 -21.42 19.40 7.59
N LYS A 266 -22.45 18.58 7.33
CA LYS A 266 -23.69 18.50 8.13
C LYS A 266 -23.69 17.37 9.14
N ASP A 267 -22.63 16.57 9.14
CA ASP A 267 -22.47 15.43 10.03
C ASP A 267 -21.47 15.83 11.13
N ASP A 268 -22.01 16.08 12.32
CA ASP A 268 -21.23 16.44 13.52
C ASP A 268 -20.22 15.36 13.91
N TRP A 269 -20.37 14.14 13.42
CA TRP A 269 -19.34 13.11 13.59
C TRP A 269 -18.03 13.52 12.93
N ASN A 270 -18.06 14.12 11.73
CA ASN A 270 -16.86 14.50 10.98
C ASN A 270 -16.05 15.63 11.62
N VAL A 271 -16.61 16.36 12.60
CA VAL A 271 -15.90 17.45 13.29
C VAL A 271 -15.17 16.96 14.56
N LEU A 272 -15.30 15.69 14.92
CA LEU A 272 -14.60 15.12 16.08
C LEU A 272 -13.15 14.77 15.76
N ASP A 273 -12.33 14.73 16.81
CA ASP A 273 -10.94 14.37 16.70
C ASP A 273 -10.82 12.84 16.62
N HIS A 274 -10.76 12.31 15.39
CA HIS A 274 -10.79 10.87 15.17
C HIS A 274 -9.42 10.18 15.39
N PHE A 275 -8.66 10.58 16.42
CA PHE A 275 -7.37 9.97 16.77
C PHE A 275 -7.49 8.67 17.57
N ASP A 276 -8.64 7.99 17.53
CA ASP A 276 -8.82 6.67 18.12
C ASP A 276 -7.73 5.69 17.64
N PRO A 277 -6.87 5.18 18.53
CA PRO A 277 -5.80 4.25 18.17
C PRO A 277 -6.29 2.80 17.98
N THR A 278 -7.53 2.51 18.36
CA THR A 278 -8.09 1.16 18.45
C THR A 278 -8.73 0.57 17.17
N PRO A 279 -8.99 1.32 16.07
CA PRO A 279 -9.59 0.75 14.87
C PRO A 279 -8.80 -0.46 14.34
N PRO A 280 -9.48 -1.59 14.00
CA PRO A 280 -8.80 -2.83 13.63
C PRO A 280 -7.92 -2.69 12.38
N THR A 281 -8.30 -1.85 11.41
CA THR A 281 -7.50 -1.52 10.22
C THR A 281 -6.23 -0.72 10.54
N ARG A 282 -6.29 0.21 11.51
CA ARG A 282 -5.11 0.91 12.01
C ARG A 282 -4.15 -0.08 12.66
N ARG A 283 -4.68 -0.96 13.52
CA ARG A 283 -3.91 -1.99 14.21
C ARG A 283 -3.28 -2.98 13.23
N LEU A 284 -4.04 -3.44 12.23
CA LEU A 284 -3.54 -4.32 11.17
C LEU A 284 -2.35 -3.70 10.43
N LEU A 285 -2.41 -2.42 10.10
CA LEU A 285 -1.29 -1.78 9.42
C LEU A 285 -0.09 -1.54 10.34
N THR A 286 -0.32 -1.20 11.61
CA THR A 286 0.75 -1.17 12.62
C THR A 286 1.43 -2.54 12.69
N GLN A 287 0.65 -3.62 12.65
CA GLN A 287 1.16 -4.98 12.62
C GLN A 287 2.01 -5.24 11.37
N PHE A 288 1.52 -4.88 10.18
CA PHE A 288 2.30 -5.03 8.94
C PHE A 288 3.61 -4.24 8.96
N ASN A 289 3.61 -3.01 9.47
CA ASN A 289 4.84 -2.22 9.59
C ASN A 289 5.84 -2.85 10.56
N PHE A 290 5.38 -3.37 11.70
CA PHE A 290 6.23 -4.15 12.59
C PHE A 290 6.81 -5.38 11.89
N LEU A 291 5.97 -6.18 11.20
CA LEU A 291 6.43 -7.37 10.49
C LEU A 291 7.45 -7.02 9.39
N ARG A 292 7.28 -5.92 8.66
CA ARG A 292 8.28 -5.42 7.71
C ARG A 292 9.59 -5.04 8.38
N SER A 293 9.55 -4.43 9.57
CA SER A 293 10.77 -4.10 10.31
C SER A 293 11.49 -5.33 10.88
N THR A 294 10.79 -6.45 11.05
CA THR A 294 11.31 -7.68 11.68
C THR A 294 11.76 -8.72 10.64
N TYR A 295 10.99 -8.89 9.56
CA TYR A 295 11.25 -9.87 8.49
C TYR A 295 11.68 -9.14 7.22
N SER A 296 12.97 -9.15 6.93
CA SER A 296 13.55 -8.36 5.84
C SER A 296 13.02 -8.75 4.47
N ALA A 297 12.57 -9.98 4.25
CA ALA A 297 11.92 -10.36 3.00
C ALA A 297 10.64 -9.52 2.73
N LEU A 298 9.90 -9.11 3.76
CA LEU A 298 8.71 -8.27 3.61
C LEU A 298 9.04 -6.79 3.37
N GLN A 299 10.20 -6.32 3.80
CA GLN A 299 10.62 -4.94 3.55
C GLN A 299 11.38 -4.82 2.23
N ASP A 300 12.42 -5.63 2.06
CA ASP A 300 13.42 -5.50 1.01
C ASP A 300 13.55 -6.75 0.12
N GLY A 301 12.78 -7.82 0.34
CA GLY A 301 12.76 -8.96 -0.58
C GLY A 301 12.10 -8.59 -1.91
N PHE A 302 12.87 -8.56 -3.00
CA PHE A 302 12.38 -8.20 -4.33
C PHE A 302 12.05 -9.41 -5.20
N ASN A 303 12.34 -10.62 -4.73
CA ASN A 303 11.90 -11.83 -5.40
C ASN A 303 10.50 -12.19 -4.91
N VAL A 304 9.52 -12.02 -5.79
CA VAL A 304 8.12 -12.41 -5.57
C VAL A 304 7.77 -13.42 -6.64
N THR A 305 7.47 -14.66 -6.23
CA THR A 305 7.18 -15.75 -7.17
C THR A 305 5.88 -16.42 -6.79
N GLU A 306 5.12 -16.89 -7.78
CA GLU A 306 3.94 -17.70 -7.53
C GLU A 306 4.35 -19.16 -7.36
N LEU A 307 4.08 -19.74 -6.19
CA LEU A 307 4.34 -21.16 -5.91
C LEU A 307 3.14 -22.03 -6.28
N GLY A 308 1.95 -21.45 -6.31
CA GLY A 308 0.74 -22.07 -6.82
C GLY A 308 -0.45 -21.11 -6.77
N ASN A 309 -1.40 -21.33 -7.66
CA ASN A 309 -2.70 -20.69 -7.65
C ASN A 309 -3.80 -21.74 -7.89
N TRP A 310 -4.99 -21.48 -7.36
CA TRP A 310 -6.16 -22.35 -7.55
C TRP A 310 -7.31 -21.54 -8.11
N THR A 311 -7.01 -20.73 -9.10
CA THR A 311 -7.87 -19.62 -9.51
C THR A 311 -8.79 -19.95 -10.65
N TYR A 312 -9.87 -19.18 -10.75
CA TYR A 312 -10.77 -19.19 -11.90
C TYR A 312 -11.03 -17.75 -12.35
N PHE A 313 -11.46 -17.60 -13.59
CA PHE A 313 -11.76 -16.30 -14.18
C PHE A 313 -13.27 -16.04 -14.17
N ILE A 314 -13.65 -14.82 -13.84
CA ILE A 314 -15.03 -14.32 -13.95
C ILE A 314 -15.05 -13.05 -14.79
N GLU A 315 -16.18 -12.76 -15.43
CA GLU A 315 -16.42 -11.48 -16.09
C GLU A 315 -17.43 -10.68 -15.25
N ARG A 316 -17.08 -9.44 -14.90
CA ARG A 316 -17.93 -8.56 -14.09
C ARG A 316 -18.78 -7.64 -14.96
N PRO A 317 -19.95 -7.16 -14.48
CA PRO A 317 -20.74 -6.17 -15.18
C PRO A 317 -19.91 -4.97 -15.66
N GLY A 318 -20.11 -4.57 -16.92
CA GLY A 318 -19.43 -3.39 -17.50
C GLY A 318 -17.91 -3.54 -17.72
N SER A 319 -17.32 -4.71 -17.51
CA SER A 319 -15.88 -4.96 -17.72
C SER A 319 -15.45 -4.97 -19.18
N GLY A 320 -16.39 -5.11 -20.12
CA GLY A 320 -16.12 -5.06 -21.55
C GLY A 320 -15.27 -6.25 -22.05
N GLY A 321 -15.50 -7.44 -21.50
CA GLY A 321 -14.73 -8.65 -21.84
C GLY A 321 -13.45 -8.85 -21.04
N VAL A 322 -13.10 -7.94 -20.13
CA VAL A 322 -11.94 -8.10 -19.24
C VAL A 322 -12.31 -9.00 -18.08
N THR A 323 -11.60 -10.12 -17.95
CA THR A 323 -11.82 -11.08 -16.85
C THR A 323 -11.06 -10.67 -15.58
N ALA A 324 -11.66 -10.98 -14.43
CA ALA A 324 -11.04 -10.89 -13.11
C ALA A 324 -10.70 -12.30 -12.60
N GLN A 325 -9.51 -12.45 -12.03
CA GLN A 325 -9.06 -13.71 -11.43
C GLN A 325 -9.50 -13.78 -9.96
N MET A 326 -10.07 -14.91 -9.56
CA MET A 326 -10.61 -15.15 -8.23
C MET A 326 -9.99 -16.42 -7.61
N ASN A 327 -10.11 -16.55 -6.29
CA ASN A 327 -9.82 -17.73 -5.45
C ASN A 327 -8.58 -17.58 -4.55
N LEU A 328 -7.57 -18.46 -4.63
CA LEU A 328 -6.45 -18.56 -3.68
C LEU A 328 -5.09 -18.50 -4.39
N TRP A 329 -4.14 -17.76 -3.81
CA TRP A 329 -2.74 -17.67 -4.24
C TRP A 329 -1.78 -18.06 -3.11
N SER A 330 -0.67 -18.71 -3.48
CA SER A 330 0.45 -19.10 -2.63
C SER A 330 1.74 -18.46 -3.15
N ILE A 331 2.33 -17.57 -2.36
CA ILE A 331 3.36 -16.63 -2.83
C ILE A 331 4.50 -16.56 -1.80
N PRO A 332 5.66 -17.19 -2.05
CA PRO A 332 6.88 -16.88 -1.33
C PRO A 332 7.43 -15.51 -1.75
N ARG A 333 7.90 -14.77 -0.76
CA ARG A 333 8.68 -13.54 -0.93
C ARG A 333 10.05 -13.71 -0.29
N SER A 334 11.10 -13.41 -1.03
CA SER A 334 12.49 -13.69 -0.65
C SER A 334 13.46 -12.68 -1.26
N PRO A 335 14.76 -12.66 -0.87
CA PRO A 335 15.76 -11.95 -1.65
C PRO A 335 15.94 -12.55 -3.05
N ILE A 336 16.32 -11.72 -4.02
CA ILE A 336 16.84 -12.21 -5.29
C ILE A 336 18.19 -12.88 -5.02
N LEU A 337 18.27 -14.18 -5.32
CA LEU A 337 19.49 -14.99 -5.14
C LEU A 337 20.68 -14.33 -5.87
N ASP A 338 21.82 -14.26 -5.19
CA ASP A 338 23.08 -13.67 -5.67
C ASP A 338 23.04 -12.17 -6.03
N VAL A 339 21.91 -11.49 -5.85
CA VAL A 339 21.75 -10.05 -6.12
C VAL A 339 21.48 -9.25 -4.84
N GLN A 340 20.65 -9.79 -3.95
CA GLN A 340 20.28 -9.13 -2.71
C GLN A 340 20.87 -9.84 -1.50
N THR A 341 21.44 -9.06 -0.59
CA THR A 341 21.79 -9.50 0.76
C THR A 341 20.91 -8.74 1.75
N LEU A 342 20.05 -9.47 2.46
CA LEU A 342 19.17 -8.89 3.49
C LEU A 342 19.87 -8.92 4.84
N ASN A 343 19.81 -7.80 5.57
CA ASN A 343 20.56 -7.57 6.81
C ASN A 343 19.65 -7.18 7.98
N GLY A 344 18.57 -7.93 8.24
CA GLY A 344 17.70 -7.74 9.39
C GLY A 344 17.64 -8.95 10.32
N THR A 345 16.62 -8.95 11.19
CA THR A 345 16.44 -9.97 12.24
C THR A 345 16.15 -11.35 11.65
N HIS A 346 15.20 -11.42 10.70
CA HIS A 346 14.90 -12.63 9.95
C HIS A 346 15.03 -12.34 8.45
N ASN A 347 15.95 -13.04 7.78
CA ASN A 347 16.35 -12.76 6.39
C ASN A 347 15.83 -13.79 5.38
N ASP A 348 15.21 -14.86 5.87
CA ASP A 348 14.71 -15.95 5.05
C ASP A 348 13.39 -15.62 4.35
N THR A 349 12.98 -16.54 3.46
CA THR A 349 11.72 -16.47 2.72
C THR A 349 10.53 -16.37 3.68
N VAL A 350 9.58 -15.48 3.38
CA VAL A 350 8.27 -15.41 4.04
C VAL A 350 7.20 -15.92 3.08
N TRP A 351 6.30 -16.78 3.58
CA TRP A 351 5.27 -17.40 2.77
C TRP A 351 3.91 -16.71 2.94
N LEU A 352 3.41 -16.10 1.87
CA LEU A 352 2.15 -15.37 1.84
C LEU A 352 1.07 -16.24 1.20
N LEU A 353 -0.10 -16.29 1.82
CA LEU A 353 -1.32 -16.81 1.19
C LEU A 353 -2.40 -15.75 1.26
N MET A 354 -3.18 -15.60 0.19
CA MET A 354 -4.29 -14.66 0.14
C MET A 354 -5.43 -15.18 -0.71
N THR A 355 -6.66 -14.79 -0.37
CA THR A 355 -7.85 -15.07 -1.14
C THR A 355 -8.69 -13.82 -1.31
N ASN A 356 -9.35 -13.68 -2.46
CA ASN A 356 -10.34 -12.63 -2.72
C ASN A 356 -11.78 -13.16 -2.75
N GLU A 357 -12.01 -14.37 -2.21
CA GLU A 357 -13.35 -14.91 -2.03
C GLU A 357 -14.15 -14.11 -0.99
N ASN A 358 -15.43 -13.92 -1.25
CA ASN A 358 -16.36 -13.17 -0.38
C ASN A 358 -17.02 -14.07 0.68
N ALA A 359 -16.44 -15.23 0.96
CA ALA A 359 -16.94 -16.19 1.94
C ALA A 359 -15.78 -16.97 2.55
N MET A 360 -15.94 -17.35 3.82
CA MET A 360 -15.02 -18.27 4.48
C MET A 360 -14.98 -19.59 3.71
N ARG A 361 -13.78 -20.08 3.43
CA ARG A 361 -13.56 -21.31 2.65
C ARG A 361 -12.35 -22.06 3.16
N THR A 362 -12.40 -23.38 3.03
CA THR A 362 -11.26 -24.27 3.27
C THR A 362 -10.84 -24.90 1.95
N TRP A 363 -9.54 -24.85 1.66
CA TRP A 363 -8.92 -25.55 0.55
C TRP A 363 -8.21 -26.77 1.11
N GLU A 364 -8.57 -27.95 0.63
CA GLU A 364 -7.93 -29.21 1.01
C GLU A 364 -7.49 -29.94 -0.27
N PHE A 365 -6.19 -30.22 -0.36
CA PHE A 365 -5.58 -30.88 -1.50
C PHE A 365 -4.67 -32.02 -1.04
N ASN A 366 -4.63 -33.09 -1.82
CA ASN A 366 -3.70 -34.18 -1.56
C ASN A 366 -2.28 -33.74 -1.91
N CYS A 367 -1.34 -33.88 -0.96
CA CYS A 367 0.08 -33.53 -1.16
C CYS A 367 0.79 -34.38 -2.22
N THR A 368 0.21 -35.50 -2.63
CA THR A 368 0.67 -36.31 -3.76
C THR A 368 0.00 -35.91 -5.09
N GLY A 369 -0.96 -34.98 -5.06
CA GLY A 369 -1.70 -34.53 -6.22
C GLY A 369 -1.01 -33.40 -7.00
N PRO A 370 -1.52 -33.09 -8.21
CA PRO A 370 -1.06 -31.95 -8.99
C PRO A 370 -1.47 -30.60 -8.38
N GLU A 371 -2.61 -30.55 -7.69
CA GLU A 371 -3.16 -29.33 -7.04
C GLU A 371 -2.61 -29.10 -5.62
N ARG A 372 -1.54 -29.79 -5.22
CA ARG A 372 -1.00 -29.68 -3.86
C ARG A 372 -0.56 -28.25 -3.52
N ILE A 373 -0.81 -27.82 -2.28
CA ILE A 373 -0.30 -26.54 -1.78
C ILE A 373 1.17 -26.73 -1.39
N SER A 374 2.06 -26.50 -2.36
CA SER A 374 3.50 -26.58 -2.13
C SER A 374 3.94 -25.44 -1.21
N SER A 375 4.90 -25.73 -0.33
CA SER A 375 5.50 -24.77 0.61
C SER A 375 6.94 -24.43 0.18
N PRO A 376 7.43 -23.21 0.47
CA PRO A 376 8.84 -22.88 0.27
C PRO A 376 9.77 -23.51 1.33
N TYR A 377 9.23 -24.13 2.38
CA TYR A 377 10.00 -24.75 3.46
C TYR A 377 10.07 -26.27 3.33
N GLN A 378 10.97 -26.91 4.08
CA GLN A 378 11.12 -28.35 4.06
C GLN A 378 9.92 -29.10 4.65
N ALA A 379 9.69 -30.33 4.21
CA ALA A 379 8.68 -31.20 4.80
C ALA A 379 8.93 -31.40 6.31
N ARG A 380 7.86 -31.67 7.07
CA ARG A 380 7.84 -31.80 8.55
C ARG A 380 8.11 -30.51 9.34
N THR A 381 8.47 -29.42 8.69
CA THR A 381 8.55 -28.10 9.34
C THR A 381 7.17 -27.71 9.85
N VAL A 382 7.10 -27.20 11.07
CA VAL A 382 5.91 -26.51 11.58
C VAL A 382 6.02 -25.06 11.17
N VAL A 383 5.06 -24.57 10.40
CA VAL A 383 4.96 -23.14 10.07
C VAL A 383 3.83 -22.51 10.87
N ARG A 384 4.02 -21.25 11.24
CA ARG A 384 3.10 -20.50 12.08
C ARG A 384 2.71 -19.18 11.42
N ASN A 385 1.43 -18.84 11.51
CA ASN A 385 0.92 -17.55 11.05
C ASN A 385 1.43 -16.41 11.94
N LEU A 386 1.93 -15.34 11.34
CA LEU A 386 2.36 -14.11 12.01
C LEU A 386 1.18 -13.16 12.30
N LEU A 387 0.02 -13.44 11.70
CA LEU A 387 -1.21 -12.71 11.92
C LEU A 387 -2.18 -13.54 12.78
N TRP A 388 -3.14 -12.87 13.39
CA TRP A 388 -4.17 -13.57 14.16
C TRP A 388 -4.95 -14.55 13.26
N SER A 389 -5.22 -15.79 13.69
CA SER A 389 -5.13 -16.32 15.07
C SER A 389 -3.86 -17.08 15.42
N TYR A 390 -2.77 -16.91 14.65
CA TYR A 390 -1.47 -17.54 14.89
C TYR A 390 -1.47 -19.06 14.73
N GLU A 391 -2.25 -19.54 13.77
CA GLU A 391 -2.42 -20.97 13.52
C GLU A 391 -1.11 -21.63 13.11
N ASN A 392 -0.94 -22.89 13.55
CA ASN A 392 0.20 -23.73 13.21
C ASN A 392 -0.20 -24.78 12.18
N TYR A 393 0.70 -25.03 11.24
CA TYR A 393 0.54 -26.04 10.20
C TYR A 393 1.79 -26.90 10.12
N THR A 394 1.63 -28.22 10.27
CA THR A 394 2.73 -29.18 10.06
C THR A 394 2.77 -29.57 8.59
N LEU A 395 3.89 -29.29 7.92
CA LEU A 395 4.07 -29.61 6.50
C LEU A 395 4.27 -31.12 6.29
N GLN A 396 3.63 -31.66 5.25
CA GLN A 396 3.70 -33.07 4.87
C GLN A 396 4.76 -33.31 3.79
N GLU A 397 5.16 -34.58 3.66
CA GLU A 397 6.08 -35.04 2.62
C GLU A 397 5.39 -35.07 1.25
N PRO A 398 5.99 -34.50 0.19
CA PRO A 398 5.52 -34.66 -1.18
C PRO A 398 6.00 -35.99 -1.81
N LEU A 399 5.57 -36.27 -3.05
CA LEU A 399 6.08 -37.40 -3.86
C LEU A 399 7.53 -37.23 -4.38
N SER A 400 8.13 -36.04 -4.29
CA SER A 400 9.45 -35.73 -4.88
C SER A 400 10.20 -34.69 -4.03
N PRO A 401 11.53 -34.79 -3.84
CA PRO A 401 12.11 -34.51 -2.53
C PRO A 401 12.31 -33.01 -2.23
N ASN A 402 12.26 -32.74 -0.92
CA ASN A 402 12.77 -31.58 -0.16
C ASN A 402 11.83 -30.41 0.16
N LEU A 403 10.74 -30.16 -0.56
CA LEU A 403 9.79 -29.09 -0.19
C LEU A 403 8.51 -29.65 0.42
N GLY A 404 8.09 -29.11 1.54
CA GLY A 404 6.89 -29.53 2.25
C GLY A 404 5.61 -29.16 1.50
N CYS A 405 4.51 -29.78 1.91
CA CYS A 405 3.17 -29.48 1.39
C CYS A 405 2.18 -29.23 2.53
N MET A 406 1.30 -28.24 2.34
CA MET A 406 0.18 -27.97 3.23
C MET A 406 -1.08 -28.70 2.73
N LYS A 407 -1.60 -29.62 3.54
CA LYS A 407 -2.77 -30.42 3.16
C LYS A 407 -4.06 -29.60 3.13
N SER A 408 -4.25 -28.73 4.11
CA SER A 408 -5.50 -27.97 4.28
C SER A 408 -5.23 -26.58 4.85
N ILE A 409 -5.93 -25.58 4.33
CA ILE A 409 -5.92 -24.21 4.83
C ILE A 409 -7.33 -23.62 4.81
N GLY A 410 -7.77 -23.11 5.95
CA GLY A 410 -9.00 -22.32 6.06
C GLY A 410 -8.66 -20.83 5.99
N MET A 411 -9.43 -20.06 5.22
CA MET A 411 -9.33 -18.61 5.12
C MET A 411 -10.70 -17.97 5.36
N ASP A 412 -10.71 -16.83 6.05
CA ASP A 412 -11.86 -15.95 6.11
C ASP A 412 -12.12 -15.27 4.75
N ASP A 413 -13.25 -14.58 4.63
CA ASP A 413 -13.55 -13.79 3.44
C ASP A 413 -12.56 -12.63 3.28
N TYR A 414 -12.06 -12.47 2.06
CA TYR A 414 -10.92 -11.60 1.74
C TYR A 414 -9.69 -11.85 2.64
N GLY A 415 -9.51 -13.09 3.11
CA GLY A 415 -8.49 -13.46 4.08
C GLY A 415 -7.08 -13.53 3.52
N PHE A 416 -6.11 -13.42 4.41
CA PHE A 416 -4.68 -13.57 4.11
C PHE A 416 -3.93 -14.14 5.32
N LYS A 417 -2.83 -14.85 5.06
CA LYS A 417 -1.93 -15.42 6.07
C LYS A 417 -0.47 -15.16 5.71
N VAL A 418 0.35 -15.02 6.73
CA VAL A 418 1.80 -14.81 6.60
C VAL A 418 2.48 -15.88 7.44
N LEU A 419 3.02 -16.89 6.78
CA LEU A 419 3.59 -18.07 7.43
C LEU A 419 5.12 -17.99 7.41
N VAL A 420 5.72 -18.33 8.54
CA VAL A 420 7.16 -18.56 8.71
C VAL A 420 7.37 -19.85 9.50
N PRO A 421 8.57 -20.47 9.50
CA PRO A 421 8.87 -21.56 10.43
C PRO A 421 8.61 -21.13 11.88
N ASP A 422 8.08 -22.02 12.71
CA ASP A 422 7.77 -21.71 14.12
C ASP A 422 9.02 -21.27 14.91
N SER A 423 10.21 -21.72 14.50
CA SER A 423 11.50 -21.27 15.05
C SER A 423 11.81 -19.81 14.77
N ASP A 424 11.26 -19.24 13.70
CA ASP A 424 11.44 -17.84 13.28
C ASP A 424 10.23 -16.97 13.66
N TRP A 425 9.24 -17.55 14.35
CA TRP A 425 8.05 -16.82 14.74
C TRP A 425 8.35 -15.87 15.90
N MET A 426 7.95 -14.61 15.74
CA MET A 426 8.08 -13.59 16.78
C MET A 426 6.70 -13.10 17.23
N GLU A 427 6.55 -12.93 18.54
CA GLU A 427 5.32 -12.39 19.11
C GLU A 427 5.17 -10.89 18.78
N MET A 428 3.94 -10.50 18.43
CA MET A 428 3.59 -9.11 18.17
C MET A 428 3.55 -8.29 19.47
N PRO A 429 3.97 -7.01 19.45
CA PRO A 429 3.81 -6.13 20.59
C PRO A 429 2.33 -6.02 21.04
N PRO A 430 2.08 -5.86 22.35
CA PRO A 430 0.74 -5.60 22.87
C PRO A 430 0.07 -4.40 22.19
N ALA A 431 -1.25 -4.47 22.04
CA ALA A 431 -2.02 -3.40 21.43
C ALA A 431 -3.37 -3.23 22.12
N VAL A 432 -3.75 -1.97 22.38
CA VAL A 432 -5.11 -1.62 22.79
C VAL A 432 -6.04 -1.87 21.61
N THR A 433 -7.07 -2.68 21.82
CA THR A 433 -8.00 -3.14 20.79
C THR A 433 -9.34 -2.41 20.82
N ARG A 434 -9.69 -1.81 21.96
CA ARG A 434 -10.84 -0.91 22.11
C ARG A 434 -10.72 -0.06 23.38
N PHE A 435 -11.27 1.13 23.34
CA PHE A 435 -11.48 1.99 24.51
C PHE A 435 -12.97 2.33 24.60
N TRP A 436 -13.54 2.25 25.80
CA TRP A 436 -14.93 2.60 26.07
C TRP A 436 -15.00 3.65 27.20
N PRO A 437 -15.81 4.72 27.07
CA PRO A 437 -16.81 4.96 26.01
C PRO A 437 -16.23 5.35 24.65
N GLY A 438 -14.94 5.64 24.58
CA GLY A 438 -14.19 5.89 23.34
C GLY A 438 -13.44 7.21 23.36
N HIS A 439 -12.52 7.38 22.41
CA HIS A 439 -11.89 8.68 22.16
C HIS A 439 -13.00 9.68 21.77
N ASP A 440 -12.99 10.88 22.35
CA ASP A 440 -13.98 11.94 22.13
C ASP A 440 -15.45 11.55 22.39
N ALA A 441 -15.70 10.50 23.16
CA ALA A 441 -17.05 10.13 23.54
C ALA A 441 -17.70 11.25 24.37
N ARG A 442 -18.80 11.81 23.86
CA ARG A 442 -19.58 12.84 24.55
C ARG A 442 -20.52 12.19 25.55
N ILE A 443 -20.28 12.44 26.83
CA ILE A 443 -21.15 12.02 27.93
C ILE A 443 -22.00 13.23 28.31
N LEU A 444 -23.32 13.12 28.15
CA LEU A 444 -24.24 14.19 28.50
C LEU A 444 -24.53 14.16 30.00
N VAL A 445 -24.42 15.31 30.65
CA VAL A 445 -24.85 15.54 32.04
C VAL A 445 -26.24 16.16 32.01
N ASP A 446 -27.13 15.72 32.91
CA ASP A 446 -28.44 16.36 33.09
C ASP A 446 -28.23 17.79 33.62
N GLU A 447 -28.95 18.79 33.08
CA GLU A 447 -28.80 20.21 33.47
C GLU A 447 -29.04 20.47 34.97
N SER A 448 -29.68 19.53 35.67
CA SER A 448 -29.92 19.57 37.11
C SER A 448 -28.76 19.01 37.97
N GLU A 449 -27.80 18.32 37.36
CA GLU A 449 -26.60 17.77 38.00
C GLU A 449 -25.35 18.49 37.48
N ARG A 450 -24.45 18.93 38.38
CA ARG A 450 -23.23 19.66 37.98
C ARG A 450 -22.08 18.76 37.55
N ASP A 451 -22.20 17.45 37.77
CA ASP A 451 -21.17 16.44 37.52
C ASP A 451 -21.84 15.10 37.20
N VAL A 452 -21.23 14.24 36.38
CA VAL A 452 -21.75 12.89 36.05
C VAL A 452 -21.69 11.94 37.26
N GLY A 453 -20.99 12.34 38.33
CA GLY A 453 -20.76 11.56 39.56
C GLY A 453 -19.83 10.37 39.36
N SER A 454 -20.05 9.55 38.33
CA SER A 454 -19.11 8.51 37.93
C SER A 454 -19.30 8.03 36.49
N VAL A 455 -18.20 7.63 35.85
CA VAL A 455 -18.18 7.08 34.49
C VAL A 455 -17.47 5.73 34.50
N ASN A 456 -18.10 4.71 33.91
CA ASN A 456 -17.41 3.44 33.67
C ASN A 456 -16.42 3.62 32.52
N VAL A 457 -15.25 3.01 32.64
CA VAL A 457 -14.23 3.03 31.60
C VAL A 457 -13.71 1.62 31.38
N SER A 458 -13.59 1.24 30.11
CA SER A 458 -13.01 -0.05 29.73
C SER A 458 -11.87 0.13 28.74
N LEU A 459 -10.74 -0.51 29.03
CA LEU A 459 -9.64 -0.67 28.09
C LEU A 459 -9.54 -2.14 27.72
N GLU A 460 -9.78 -2.42 26.45
CA GLU A 460 -9.60 -3.74 25.87
C GLU A 460 -8.24 -3.77 25.18
N PHE A 461 -7.51 -4.85 25.40
CA PHE A 461 -6.19 -5.01 24.79
C PHE A 461 -5.89 -6.47 24.52
N ARG A 462 -4.81 -6.63 23.76
CA ARG A 462 -4.17 -7.91 23.56
C ARG A 462 -2.77 -7.87 24.16
N HIS A 463 -2.46 -8.91 24.93
CA HIS A 463 -1.14 -9.25 25.46
C HIS A 463 -0.96 -10.77 25.30
N GLY A 464 0.27 -11.26 25.44
CA GLY A 464 0.62 -12.67 25.33
C GLY A 464 -0.02 -13.56 26.41
N SER A 465 0.61 -14.70 26.72
CA SER A 465 0.04 -15.73 27.59
C SER A 465 -0.08 -15.37 29.09
N SER A 466 0.36 -14.18 29.50
CA SER A 466 0.30 -13.72 30.89
C SER A 466 -0.79 -12.66 31.09
N SER A 467 -1.47 -12.68 32.24
CA SER A 467 -2.40 -11.62 32.61
C SER A 467 -1.62 -10.41 33.14
N PRO A 468 -1.77 -9.20 32.57
CA PRO A 468 -1.15 -8.02 33.16
C PRO A 468 -1.89 -7.58 34.43
N SER A 469 -1.17 -7.02 35.40
CA SER A 469 -1.73 -6.55 36.68
C SER A 469 -1.62 -5.03 36.81
N ILE A 470 -2.75 -4.37 37.06
CA ILE A 470 -2.83 -2.97 37.49
C ILE A 470 -3.59 -2.93 38.83
N GLN A 471 -3.19 -2.06 39.76
CA GLN A 471 -3.86 -1.96 41.06
C GLN A 471 -5.17 -1.15 40.90
N ASN A 472 -6.22 -1.52 41.65
CA ASN A 472 -7.53 -0.85 41.68
C ASN A 472 -8.43 -1.00 40.41
N VAL A 473 -8.19 -2.02 39.57
CA VAL A 473 -9.00 -2.30 38.37
C VAL A 473 -9.35 -3.78 38.30
N VAL A 474 -10.53 -4.12 37.78
CA VAL A 474 -10.93 -5.52 37.54
C VAL A 474 -10.40 -5.97 36.18
N CYS A 475 -9.45 -6.92 36.20
CA CYS A 475 -8.90 -7.55 35.01
C CYS A 475 -9.58 -8.90 34.78
N GLY A 476 -10.03 -9.18 33.56
CA GLY A 476 -10.62 -10.47 33.22
C GLY A 476 -10.53 -10.81 31.74
N PRO A 477 -10.71 -12.10 31.37
CA PRO A 477 -10.91 -12.49 29.98
C PRO A 477 -12.21 -11.86 29.45
N LEU A 478 -12.19 -11.37 28.22
CA LEU A 478 -13.41 -10.87 27.59
C LEU A 478 -14.29 -12.06 27.15
N THR A 479 -15.56 -12.07 27.55
CA THR A 479 -16.49 -13.18 27.24
C THR A 479 -17.22 -13.02 25.92
N ASP A 480 -17.29 -11.79 25.36
CA ASP A 480 -17.85 -11.48 24.04
C ASP A 480 -17.08 -10.31 23.41
N SER A 481 -16.30 -10.56 22.36
CA SER A 481 -15.52 -9.52 21.68
C SER A 481 -16.38 -8.73 20.69
N GLY A 482 -16.80 -7.53 21.10
CA GLY A 482 -17.49 -6.56 20.24
C GLY A 482 -16.58 -5.86 19.22
N THR A 483 -15.31 -6.27 19.10
CA THR A 483 -14.38 -5.77 18.09
C THR A 483 -14.68 -6.44 16.77
N GLY A 484 -15.28 -5.72 15.82
CA GLY A 484 -15.60 -6.26 14.49
C GLY A 484 -14.43 -7.02 13.84
N SER A 485 -14.76 -8.07 13.07
CA SER A 485 -13.76 -8.96 12.46
C SER A 485 -13.10 -8.28 11.26
N VAL A 486 -11.78 -8.09 11.33
CA VAL A 486 -10.93 -7.81 10.17
C VAL A 486 -9.90 -8.94 10.09
N PRO A 487 -9.75 -9.64 8.96
CA PRO A 487 -8.82 -10.76 8.81
C PRO A 487 -7.40 -10.38 9.24
N GLY A 488 -6.77 -11.27 10.01
CA GLY A 488 -5.41 -11.10 10.52
C GLY A 488 -5.25 -10.06 11.65
N ALA A 489 -6.22 -9.17 11.86
CA ALA A 489 -6.16 -8.18 12.93
C ALA A 489 -6.32 -8.85 14.29
N ALA A 490 -5.54 -8.39 15.26
CA ALA A 490 -5.64 -8.90 16.63
C ALA A 490 -7.05 -8.70 17.22
N GLN A 491 -7.56 -9.70 17.92
CA GLN A 491 -8.82 -9.59 18.67
C GLN A 491 -8.54 -9.27 20.15
N THR A 492 -9.54 -8.71 20.83
CA THR A 492 -9.46 -8.50 22.29
C THR A 492 -9.38 -9.85 22.99
N VAL A 493 -8.43 -9.99 23.92
CA VAL A 493 -8.34 -11.17 24.80
C VAL A 493 -8.61 -10.76 26.25
N TRP A 494 -8.16 -9.57 26.63
CA TRP A 494 -8.22 -9.08 28.00
C TRP A 494 -8.94 -7.74 28.06
N VAL A 495 -9.69 -7.53 29.14
CA VAL A 495 -10.35 -6.25 29.42
C VAL A 495 -10.00 -5.77 30.82
N TRP A 496 -9.79 -4.46 30.93
CA TRP A 496 -9.66 -3.71 32.16
C TRP A 496 -10.91 -2.87 32.35
N ASN A 497 -11.62 -3.08 33.46
CA ASN A 497 -12.80 -2.31 33.81
C ASN A 497 -12.54 -1.49 35.08
N ALA A 498 -12.74 -0.18 34.96
CA ALA A 498 -12.65 0.77 36.06
C ALA A 498 -13.92 1.64 36.11
N LYS A 499 -14.16 2.23 37.29
CA LYS A 499 -15.16 3.26 37.48
C LYS A 499 -14.44 4.51 37.95
N ILE A 500 -14.51 5.58 37.15
CA ILE A 500 -13.99 6.89 37.53
C ILE A 500 -15.06 7.57 38.39
N GLU A 501 -14.70 7.97 39.60
CA GLU A 501 -15.56 8.76 40.50
C GLU A 501 -15.18 10.25 40.40
N ASP A 502 -16.10 11.13 40.81
CA ASP A 502 -15.91 12.59 40.79
C ASP A 502 -15.50 13.13 39.41
N PHE A 503 -16.15 12.65 38.35
CA PHE A 503 -15.86 12.99 36.95
C PHE A 503 -16.29 14.45 36.65
N PRO A 504 -15.35 15.42 36.58
CA PRO A 504 -15.71 16.82 36.40
C PRO A 504 -16.09 17.14 34.95
N ASP A 505 -16.84 18.22 34.75
CA ASP A 505 -17.09 18.77 33.43
C ASP A 505 -15.79 19.19 32.72
N GLY A 506 -15.61 18.73 31.47
CA GLY A 506 -14.50 19.14 30.60
C GLY A 506 -13.90 18.01 29.76
N VAL A 507 -12.77 18.30 29.11
CA VAL A 507 -11.96 17.30 28.40
C VAL A 507 -10.91 16.77 29.37
N LEU A 508 -10.98 15.48 29.68
CA LEU A 508 -10.05 14.81 30.58
C LEU A 508 -9.03 14.00 29.79
N SER A 509 -7.76 14.09 30.22
CA SER A 509 -6.67 13.27 29.70
C SER A 509 -6.36 12.17 30.70
N LEU A 510 -6.38 10.92 30.24
CA LEU A 510 -5.86 9.78 30.99
C LEU A 510 -4.38 9.62 30.60
N THR A 511 -3.48 9.86 31.55
CA THR A 511 -2.03 9.68 31.37
C THR A 511 -1.53 8.49 32.17
N GLU A 512 -0.52 7.79 31.64
CA GLU A 512 0.21 6.73 32.35
C GLU A 512 1.02 7.24 33.54
#